data_AF-A0A534QPW3-F1
#
_entry.id   AF-A0A534QPW3-F1
#
_cell.length_a   1.000
_cell.length_b   1.000
_cell.length_c   1.000
_cell.angle_alpha   90.00
_cell.angle_beta   90.00
_cell.angle_gamma   90.00
#
_symmetry.space_group_name_H-M   'P 1'
#
loop_
_entity.id
_entity.type
_entity.pdbx_description
1 polymer ?
#
loop_
_entity_poly.entity_id
_entity_poly.type
_entity_poly.pdbx_seq_one_letter_code
_entity_poly.pdbx_strand_id
1 'polypeptide(L)'
;MPRLALALAVTCALVAGAGAAVCPVGVGDCCAVDADCDDGDACTGIETCDASSSTCVAGTPVDCSDQDPCTDDVCDPLTGTCSNPPAVDGTPCEDADACTAGDACALGRCVPGEPVVCAAFDQCHEAGICDPATGDCSYAPVADATPCDDGDACTVGDACVAGGCVPGVAVVCAHLDQCHDAGTCDPSTGDCSNPAAADATPCEDGDACTVGDACVAGSCVAGVPVVCRAPDQCHEPGTCNPATGTCSNPAKPNGTACDDGNACTSGDTCEGGTCAGGAPVVCAPPDQCHDAGTCNPSTGTCSNPAKPDGAVCDDGNACTTVDMCDGGICSGGKPVVCELPDQCHDAGTCNPATGICSNPAKPNGTACDDGNACTTGDACEGGSCVAASPVVC
;
A
#
# COMPACT_ATOMS: atom_id res chain seq x y z
N MET A 1 87.29 -18.31 15.82
CA MET A 1 88.56 -18.83 15.25
C MET A 1 89.61 -18.85 16.36
N PRO A 2 89.86 -19.99 17.02
CA PRO A 2 90.75 -20.01 18.17
C PRO A 2 92.21 -20.11 17.69
N ARG A 3 93.06 -19.18 18.14
CA ARG A 3 94.50 -19.24 17.93
C ARG A 3 95.11 -20.10 19.02
N LEU A 4 95.64 -21.23 18.54
CA LEU A 4 96.47 -22.22 19.20
C LEU A 4 97.67 -21.54 19.88
N ALA A 5 97.69 -21.48 21.22
CA ALA A 5 98.86 -21.03 21.98
C ALA A 5 99.64 -22.25 22.49
N LEU A 6 100.88 -22.30 22.03
CA LEU A 6 101.86 -23.37 22.14
C LEU A 6 102.39 -23.44 23.59
N ALA A 7 102.13 -24.56 24.28
CA ALA A 7 102.69 -24.83 25.59
C ALA A 7 104.19 -25.13 25.46
N LEU A 8 105.04 -24.17 25.86
CA LEU A 8 106.48 -24.37 25.98
C LEU A 8 106.79 -24.82 27.41
N ALA A 9 106.95 -26.14 27.59
CA ALA A 9 107.39 -26.73 28.83
C ALA A 9 108.87 -26.38 29.08
N VAL A 10 109.12 -25.42 29.97
CA VAL A 10 110.45 -25.16 30.52
C VAL A 10 110.62 -26.00 31.77
N THR A 11 111.36 -27.10 31.64
CA THR A 11 111.89 -27.87 32.76
C THR A 11 112.95 -27.05 33.49
N CYS A 12 112.68 -26.64 34.73
CA CYS A 12 113.71 -26.14 35.65
C CYS A 12 113.76 -27.04 36.89
N ALA A 13 114.97 -27.43 37.24
CA ALA A 13 115.30 -28.53 38.13
C ALA A 13 114.92 -28.27 39.60
N LEU A 14 114.47 -29.34 40.26
CA LEU A 14 114.40 -29.46 41.71
C LEU A 14 115.79 -29.25 42.32
N VAL A 15 115.93 -28.20 43.13
CA VAL A 15 116.90 -28.18 44.23
C VAL A 15 116.10 -28.13 45.52
N ALA A 16 116.10 -29.25 46.23
CA ALA A 16 115.55 -29.34 47.57
C ALA A 16 116.41 -28.52 48.53
N GLY A 17 115.85 -27.44 49.05
CA GLY A 17 116.35 -26.69 50.19
C GLY A 17 115.16 -26.24 51.02
N ALA A 18 114.95 -26.87 52.16
CA ALA A 18 113.99 -26.42 53.15
C ALA A 18 114.43 -25.03 53.65
N GLY A 19 113.57 -24.03 53.47
CA GLY A 19 113.80 -22.69 53.99
C GLY A 19 112.93 -21.66 53.29
N ALA A 20 111.80 -21.34 53.94
CA ALA A 20 110.88 -20.22 53.66
C ALA A 20 110.33 -20.15 52.22
N ALA A 21 109.00 -20.16 52.08
CA ALA A 21 108.34 -19.66 50.88
C ALA A 21 108.68 -18.17 50.76
N VAL A 22 109.77 -17.86 50.05
CA VAL A 22 110.12 -16.50 49.68
C VAL A 22 109.36 -16.24 48.38
N CYS A 23 108.26 -15.50 48.44
CA CYS A 23 107.63 -14.99 47.22
C CYS A 23 108.69 -14.18 46.45
N PRO A 24 109.03 -14.57 45.22
CA PRO A 24 109.94 -13.79 44.40
C PRO A 24 109.30 -12.44 44.12
N VAL A 25 110.04 -11.36 44.36
CA VAL A 25 109.56 -9.99 44.08
C VAL A 25 109.15 -9.90 42.60
N GLY A 26 107.86 -9.64 42.32
CA GLY A 26 107.33 -9.40 40.96
C GLY A 26 106.53 -10.54 40.30
N VAL A 27 106.14 -11.60 41.02
CA VAL A 27 105.10 -12.54 40.54
C VAL A 27 103.74 -12.06 41.03
N GLY A 28 102.81 -11.76 40.12
CA GLY A 28 101.42 -11.45 40.47
C GLY A 28 100.77 -12.61 41.23
N ASP A 29 100.00 -12.28 42.27
CA ASP A 29 99.26 -13.17 43.18
C ASP A 29 100.07 -13.97 44.24
N CYS A 30 101.36 -13.68 44.49
CA CYS A 30 102.15 -14.30 45.59
C CYS A 30 102.50 -13.26 46.68
N CYS A 31 102.23 -13.56 47.96
CA CYS A 31 102.54 -12.67 49.08
C CYS A 31 103.13 -13.37 50.32
N ALA A 32 103.86 -12.60 51.14
CA ALA A 32 104.33 -13.02 52.47
C ALA A 32 103.76 -12.15 53.59
N VAL A 33 103.45 -10.89 53.31
CA VAL A 33 102.72 -9.95 54.18
C VAL A 33 101.65 -9.21 53.38
N ASP A 34 100.66 -8.62 54.05
CA ASP A 34 99.57 -7.87 53.40
C ASP A 34 100.10 -6.78 52.44
N ALA A 35 101.20 -6.10 52.80
CA ALA A 35 101.83 -5.07 51.98
C ALA A 35 102.40 -5.57 50.63
N ASP A 36 102.59 -6.87 50.46
CA ASP A 36 103.02 -7.44 49.17
C ASP A 36 101.85 -7.55 48.17
N CYS A 37 100.61 -7.44 48.67
CA CYS A 37 99.38 -7.53 47.88
C CYS A 37 98.79 -6.18 47.48
N ASP A 38 99.30 -5.09 48.03
CA ASP A 38 98.86 -3.73 47.74
C ASP A 38 99.16 -3.41 46.27
N ASP A 39 98.10 -3.29 45.46
CA ASP A 39 98.19 -2.96 44.04
C ASP A 39 98.21 -1.44 43.79
N GLY A 40 98.15 -0.65 44.86
CA GLY A 40 98.13 0.80 44.83
C GLY A 40 96.79 1.40 44.42
N ASP A 41 95.73 0.58 44.28
CA ASP A 41 94.37 1.04 44.02
C ASP A 41 93.52 0.95 45.30
N ALA A 42 93.43 2.07 46.01
CA ALA A 42 92.61 2.17 47.21
C ALA A 42 91.11 1.88 46.96
N CYS A 43 90.64 1.85 45.70
CA CYS A 43 89.26 1.56 45.35
C CYS A 43 88.95 0.05 45.31
N THR A 44 89.94 -0.83 45.18
CA THR A 44 89.75 -2.29 45.29
C THR A 44 89.75 -2.79 46.73
N GLY A 45 90.06 -1.90 47.68
CA GLY A 45 90.03 -2.14 49.12
C GLY A 45 91.43 -2.35 49.70
N ILE A 46 91.50 -2.94 50.89
CA ILE A 46 92.80 -3.37 51.44
C ILE A 46 92.95 -4.86 51.14
N GLU A 47 93.89 -5.19 50.27
CA GLU A 47 94.27 -6.55 49.95
C GLU A 47 94.98 -7.18 51.14
N THR A 48 94.66 -8.43 51.41
CA THR A 48 95.27 -9.18 52.51
C THR A 48 95.99 -10.40 51.99
N CYS A 49 97.08 -10.76 52.65
CA CYS A 49 97.83 -11.94 52.32
C CYS A 49 97.30 -13.14 53.10
N ASP A 50 96.75 -14.12 52.38
CA ASP A 50 96.45 -15.41 53.02
C ASP A 50 97.77 -16.15 53.26
N ALA A 51 98.29 -16.03 54.48
CA ALA A 51 99.54 -16.65 54.89
C ALA A 51 99.54 -18.19 54.83
N SER A 52 98.37 -18.83 54.67
CA SER A 52 98.25 -20.28 54.53
C SER A 52 98.47 -20.77 53.10
N SER A 53 98.10 -19.95 52.10
CA SER A 53 98.24 -20.26 50.67
C SER A 53 99.30 -19.39 49.97
N SER A 54 99.84 -18.38 50.65
CA SER A 54 100.74 -17.36 50.08
C SER A 54 100.14 -16.64 48.88
N THR A 55 98.82 -16.43 48.88
CA THR A 55 98.09 -15.76 47.79
C THR A 55 97.40 -14.50 48.26
N CYS A 56 97.37 -13.49 47.41
CA CYS A 56 96.65 -12.26 47.68
C CYS A 56 95.14 -12.48 47.60
N VAL A 57 94.45 -12.00 48.63
CA VAL A 57 92.99 -11.93 48.67
C VAL A 57 92.63 -10.48 48.38
N ALA A 58 91.87 -10.28 47.30
CA ALA A 58 91.37 -8.97 46.91
C ALA A 58 90.62 -8.30 48.07
N GLY A 59 90.78 -6.99 48.21
CA GLY A 59 90.06 -6.20 49.19
C GLY A 59 88.56 -6.19 48.96
N THR A 60 87.81 -5.61 49.90
CA THR A 60 86.42 -5.22 49.64
C THR A 60 86.46 -3.89 48.90
N PRO A 61 85.98 -3.81 47.64
CA PRO A 61 86.01 -2.56 46.89
C PRO A 61 85.28 -1.44 47.61
N VAL A 62 85.78 -0.21 47.45
CA VAL A 62 85.11 0.98 47.96
C VAL A 62 83.83 1.20 47.14
N ASP A 63 82.70 1.10 47.80
CA ASP A 63 81.40 1.41 47.21
C ASP A 63 81.16 2.92 47.27
N CYS A 64 81.37 3.58 46.14
CA CYS A 64 81.11 5.01 45.99
C CYS A 64 79.69 5.33 45.54
N SER A 65 78.82 4.32 45.37
CA SER A 65 77.49 4.55 44.83
C SER A 65 76.60 5.32 45.80
N ASP A 66 76.10 6.46 45.34
CA ASP A 66 75.06 7.21 46.04
C ASP A 66 73.64 6.86 45.59
N GLN A 67 73.52 5.91 44.66
CA GLN A 67 72.27 5.46 44.04
C GLN A 67 71.56 6.56 43.23
N ASP A 68 72.22 7.68 42.92
CA ASP A 68 71.70 8.70 42.02
C ASP A 68 72.25 8.48 40.60
N PRO A 69 71.42 8.06 39.63
CA PRO A 69 71.86 7.84 38.25
C PRO A 69 72.31 9.13 37.53
N CYS A 70 72.04 10.30 38.12
CA CYS A 70 72.47 11.59 37.58
C CYS A 70 73.82 12.07 38.12
N THR A 71 74.49 11.26 38.92
CA THR A 71 75.89 11.45 39.28
C THR A 71 76.71 10.23 38.88
N ASP A 72 77.93 10.47 38.41
CA ASP A 72 78.88 9.39 38.13
C ASP A 72 79.55 8.97 39.44
N ASP A 73 79.59 7.68 39.74
CA ASP A 73 80.25 7.15 40.94
C ASP A 73 81.76 7.01 40.71
N VAL A 74 82.55 8.02 41.10
CA VAL A 74 84.00 8.05 40.85
C VAL A 74 84.79 7.88 42.15
N CYS A 75 85.56 6.79 42.22
CA CYS A 75 86.54 6.57 43.27
C CYS A 75 87.94 7.04 42.83
N ASP A 76 88.63 7.80 43.67
CA ASP A 76 90.03 8.16 43.46
C ASP A 76 90.95 6.98 43.84
N PRO A 77 91.63 6.33 42.88
CA PRO A 77 92.43 5.12 43.12
C PRO A 77 93.61 5.36 44.06
N LEU A 78 94.05 6.61 44.24
CA LEU A 78 95.17 6.90 45.14
C LEU A 78 94.74 7.09 46.60
N THR A 79 93.50 7.55 46.82
CA THR A 79 93.04 7.95 48.17
C THR A 79 91.86 7.15 48.67
N GLY A 80 91.15 6.43 47.79
CA GLY A 80 89.90 5.76 48.09
C GLY A 80 88.75 6.73 48.37
N THR A 81 88.91 8.03 48.05
CA THR A 81 87.88 9.04 48.30
C THR A 81 86.84 9.01 47.17
N CYS A 82 85.56 8.99 47.54
CA CYS A 82 84.45 9.06 46.59
C CYS A 82 84.14 10.51 46.17
N SER A 83 83.84 10.68 44.88
CA SER A 83 83.32 11.92 44.31
C SER A 83 82.23 11.62 43.29
N ASN A 84 81.16 12.41 43.31
CA ASN A 84 79.95 12.15 42.52
C ASN A 84 79.69 13.33 41.57
N PRO A 85 80.53 13.53 40.52
CA PRO A 85 80.30 14.61 39.55
C PRO A 85 79.00 14.39 38.75
N PRO A 86 78.38 15.46 38.21
CA PRO A 86 77.20 15.34 37.37
C PRO A 86 77.41 14.40 36.17
N ALA A 87 76.50 13.45 35.99
CA ALA A 87 76.44 12.61 34.79
C ALA A 87 76.10 13.44 33.55
N VAL A 88 76.31 12.85 32.36
CA VAL A 88 76.03 13.51 31.08
C VAL A 88 74.55 13.86 30.95
N ASP A 89 74.26 15.11 30.54
CA ASP A 89 72.89 15.55 30.28
C ASP A 89 72.21 14.63 29.25
N GLY A 90 70.98 14.18 29.55
CA GLY A 90 70.26 13.21 28.72
C GLY A 90 70.43 11.75 29.15
N THR A 91 71.26 11.47 30.16
CA THR A 91 71.31 10.13 30.79
C THR A 91 69.93 9.77 31.35
N PRO A 92 69.36 8.58 31.02
CA PRO A 92 68.08 8.16 31.57
C PRO A 92 68.13 8.06 33.09
N CYS A 93 67.12 8.61 33.75
CA CYS A 93 66.90 8.49 35.18
C CYS A 93 65.40 8.28 35.42
N GLU A 94 65.01 8.10 36.69
CA GLU A 94 63.60 8.01 37.08
C GLU A 94 63.38 9.02 38.20
N ASP A 95 62.43 9.95 38.03
CA ASP A 95 62.16 11.00 39.02
C ASP A 95 61.14 10.57 40.11
N ALA A 96 60.74 9.29 40.06
CA ALA A 96 59.74 8.65 40.91
C ALA A 96 58.30 9.18 40.73
N ASP A 97 58.03 9.96 39.68
CA ASP A 97 56.70 10.27 39.18
C ASP A 97 56.43 9.43 37.92
N ALA A 98 55.61 8.39 38.06
CA ALA A 98 55.23 7.52 36.95
C ALA A 98 54.38 8.23 35.88
N CYS A 99 53.98 9.48 36.12
CA CYS A 99 53.28 10.33 35.15
C CYS A 99 54.21 11.17 34.27
N THR A 100 55.52 10.96 34.33
CA THR A 100 56.50 11.53 33.41
C THR A 100 57.27 10.41 32.72
N ALA A 101 57.45 10.56 31.41
CA ALA A 101 58.06 9.54 30.57
C ALA A 101 59.34 10.09 29.92
N GLY A 102 60.41 9.32 30.03
CA GLY A 102 61.71 9.69 29.48
C GLY A 102 62.43 10.74 30.32
N ASP A 103 62.36 10.62 31.64
CA ASP A 103 63.11 11.49 32.56
C ASP A 103 64.61 11.38 32.26
N ALA A 104 65.28 12.51 32.39
CA ALA A 104 66.67 12.61 31.99
C ALA A 104 67.45 13.49 32.96
N CYS A 105 68.73 13.19 33.10
CA CYS A 105 69.62 14.00 33.89
C CYS A 105 69.85 15.35 33.21
N ALA A 106 69.77 16.43 33.98
CA ALA A 106 70.18 17.77 33.59
C ALA A 106 70.91 18.44 34.76
N LEU A 107 72.18 18.81 34.55
CA LEU A 107 73.03 19.44 35.57
C LEU A 107 73.12 18.62 36.88
N GLY A 108 73.24 17.29 36.77
CA GLY A 108 73.41 16.39 37.91
C GLY A 108 72.14 16.16 38.73
N ARG A 109 70.97 16.36 38.13
CA ARG A 109 69.65 16.10 38.73
C ARG A 109 68.74 15.45 37.71
N CYS A 110 67.92 14.51 38.16
CA CYS A 110 66.85 13.98 37.33
C CYS A 110 65.79 15.05 37.11
N VAL A 111 65.49 15.36 35.86
CA VAL A 111 64.39 16.27 35.49
C VAL A 111 63.27 15.48 34.83
N PRO A 112 62.00 15.81 35.15
CA PRO A 112 60.86 15.12 34.57
C PRO A 112 60.83 15.22 33.05
N GLY A 113 60.48 14.12 32.40
CA GLY A 113 60.28 14.01 30.96
C GLY A 113 58.92 14.56 30.51
N GLU A 114 58.42 14.00 29.41
CA GLU A 114 57.12 14.39 28.87
C GLU A 114 55.98 13.84 29.75
N PRO A 115 54.95 14.64 30.06
CA PRO A 115 53.85 14.19 30.91
C PRO A 115 52.98 13.15 30.21
N VAL A 116 52.58 12.12 30.96
CA VAL A 116 51.61 11.11 30.53
C VAL A 116 50.25 11.77 30.32
N VAL A 117 49.75 11.71 29.07
CA VAL A 117 48.46 12.28 28.71
C VAL A 117 47.38 11.19 28.76
N CYS A 118 46.53 11.25 29.77
CA CYS A 118 45.36 10.40 29.90
C CYS A 118 44.19 10.95 29.07
N ALA A 119 44.18 10.67 27.76
CA ALA A 119 43.02 11.00 26.92
C ALA A 119 41.77 10.23 27.40
N ALA A 120 40.58 10.80 27.18
CA ALA A 120 39.31 10.14 27.45
C ALA A 120 39.28 8.73 26.85
N PHE A 121 38.80 7.76 27.62
CA PHE A 121 38.76 6.35 27.19
C PHE A 121 37.75 6.12 26.05
N ASP A 122 36.58 6.75 26.15
CA ASP A 122 35.52 6.75 25.15
C ASP A 122 34.67 8.03 25.29
N GLN A 123 33.57 8.13 24.56
CA GLN A 123 32.67 9.28 24.59
C GLN A 123 31.96 9.48 25.95
N CYS A 124 31.93 8.44 26.79
CA CYS A 124 31.25 8.42 28.09
C CYS A 124 32.21 8.53 29.28
N HIS A 125 33.49 8.81 29.04
CA HIS A 125 34.48 9.06 30.08
C HIS A 125 35.20 10.38 29.84
N GLU A 126 35.50 11.09 30.91
CA GLU A 126 36.34 12.29 30.83
C GLU A 126 37.81 11.93 30.61
N ALA A 127 38.61 12.92 30.21
CA ALA A 127 40.06 12.78 30.24
C ALA A 127 40.53 12.42 31.66
N GLY A 128 41.43 11.46 31.74
CA GLY A 128 41.84 10.89 33.00
C GLY A 128 42.87 11.72 33.76
N ILE A 129 43.08 11.35 35.01
CA ILE A 129 44.19 11.84 35.84
C ILE A 129 45.15 10.69 36.00
N CYS A 130 46.43 10.94 35.76
CA CYS A 130 47.49 9.96 35.98
C CYS A 130 47.83 9.89 37.48
N ASP A 131 47.94 8.67 38.01
CA ASP A 131 48.44 8.43 39.37
C ASP A 131 49.97 8.44 39.39
N PRO A 132 50.62 9.39 40.07
CA PRO A 132 52.09 9.55 40.06
C PRO A 132 52.83 8.35 40.68
N ALA A 133 52.16 7.49 41.45
CA ALA A 133 52.79 6.32 42.04
C ALA A 133 52.79 5.09 41.10
N THR A 134 51.83 5.00 40.18
CA THR A 134 51.59 3.79 39.37
C THR A 134 51.69 4.05 37.87
N GLY A 135 51.48 5.29 37.43
CA GLY A 135 51.35 5.68 36.02
C GLY A 135 49.98 5.35 35.44
N ASP A 136 49.05 4.82 36.26
CA ASP A 136 47.73 4.42 35.80
C ASP A 136 46.81 5.63 35.63
N CYS A 137 46.05 5.65 34.53
CA CYS A 137 45.04 6.67 34.28
C CYS A 137 43.69 6.30 34.94
N SER A 138 43.14 7.19 35.73
CA SER A 138 41.75 7.09 36.22
C SER A 138 40.77 7.69 35.23
N TYR A 139 39.66 7.03 34.92
CA TYR A 139 38.63 7.56 34.00
C TYR A 139 37.28 7.69 34.72
N ALA A 140 36.84 8.93 34.96
CA ALA A 140 35.53 9.19 35.54
C ALA A 140 34.45 9.17 34.44
N PRO A 141 33.29 8.54 34.67
CA PRO A 141 32.15 8.65 33.77
C PRO A 141 31.68 10.09 33.63
N VAL A 142 31.32 10.49 32.41
CA VAL A 142 30.59 11.75 32.19
C VAL A 142 29.19 11.66 32.81
N ALA A 143 28.52 12.81 32.93
CA ALA A 143 27.15 12.86 33.45
C ALA A 143 26.19 12.01 32.60
N ASP A 144 25.24 11.35 33.27
CA ASP A 144 24.16 10.64 32.57
C ASP A 144 23.40 11.59 31.63
N ALA A 145 22.90 11.05 30.53
CA ALA A 145 22.26 11.78 29.43
C ALA A 145 23.20 12.64 28.57
N THR A 146 24.52 12.57 28.78
CA THR A 146 25.49 13.14 27.82
C THR A 146 25.36 12.42 26.48
N PRO A 147 25.23 13.12 25.34
CA PRO A 147 25.12 12.49 24.03
C PRO A 147 26.36 11.66 23.70
N CYS A 148 26.14 10.47 23.18
CA CYS A 148 27.17 9.61 22.61
C CYS A 148 26.63 8.98 21.33
N ASP A 149 27.48 8.23 20.64
CA ASP A 149 27.14 7.43 19.46
C ASP A 149 27.50 5.97 19.80
N ASP A 150 26.50 5.09 19.80
CA ASP A 150 26.68 3.66 20.09
C ASP A 150 27.10 2.86 18.84
N GLY A 151 27.19 3.52 17.68
CA GLY A 151 27.55 2.94 16.40
C GLY A 151 26.39 2.28 15.65
N ASP A 152 25.16 2.34 16.17
CA ASP A 152 23.95 1.90 15.48
C ASP A 152 23.18 3.11 14.92
N ALA A 153 23.24 3.30 13.61
CA ALA A 153 22.52 4.39 12.93
C ALA A 153 20.98 4.25 13.03
N CYS A 154 20.48 3.11 13.52
CA CYS A 154 19.07 2.88 13.80
C CYS A 154 18.63 3.31 15.19
N THR A 155 19.50 3.94 15.97
CA THR A 155 19.11 4.59 17.22
C THR A 155 19.44 6.08 17.19
N VAL A 156 18.54 6.88 17.76
CA VAL A 156 18.65 8.34 17.76
C VAL A 156 18.61 8.84 19.19
N GLY A 157 19.59 9.67 19.51
CA GLY A 157 19.72 10.26 20.84
C GLY A 157 20.32 9.29 21.86
N ASP A 158 21.32 8.52 21.44
CA ASP A 158 22.08 7.65 22.34
C ASP A 158 22.76 8.50 23.40
N ALA A 159 22.86 7.93 24.59
CA ALA A 159 23.29 8.70 25.75
C ALA A 159 24.09 7.85 26.72
N CYS A 160 25.03 8.51 27.39
CA CYS A 160 25.80 7.87 28.45
C CYS A 160 24.91 7.60 29.66
N VAL A 161 24.97 6.37 30.16
CA VAL A 161 24.37 5.95 31.43
C VAL A 161 25.39 5.12 32.19
N ALA A 162 25.82 5.60 33.35
CA ALA A 162 26.83 4.96 34.19
C ALA A 162 28.14 4.59 33.43
N GLY A 163 28.59 5.48 32.53
CA GLY A 163 29.83 5.32 31.76
C GLY A 163 29.70 4.44 30.50
N GLY A 164 28.54 3.84 30.24
CA GLY A 164 28.26 3.14 28.97
C GLY A 164 27.37 3.96 28.06
N CYS A 165 27.64 3.96 26.75
CA CYS A 165 26.72 4.51 25.77
C CYS A 165 25.53 3.54 25.62
N VAL A 166 24.31 4.00 25.92
CA VAL A 166 23.09 3.21 25.74
C VAL A 166 22.31 3.70 24.51
N PRO A 167 21.72 2.78 23.72
CA PRO A 167 20.95 3.15 22.56
C PRO A 167 19.74 4.01 22.92
N GLY A 168 19.48 5.02 22.10
CA GLY A 168 18.37 5.93 22.20
C GLY A 168 17.07 5.34 21.66
N VAL A 169 16.29 6.18 20.98
CA VAL A 169 15.02 5.77 20.38
C VAL A 169 15.29 5.06 19.05
N ALA A 170 14.74 3.85 18.90
CA ALA A 170 14.86 3.09 17.66
C ALA A 170 14.13 3.78 16.49
N VAL A 171 14.80 3.84 15.34
CA VAL A 171 14.24 4.30 14.07
C VAL A 171 13.12 3.35 13.65
N VAL A 172 11.93 3.90 13.42
CA VAL A 172 10.76 3.15 12.95
C VAL A 172 10.61 3.36 11.44
N CYS A 173 10.84 2.30 10.68
CA CYS A 173 10.66 2.30 9.23
C CYS A 173 9.21 2.01 8.85
N ALA A 174 8.42 3.07 8.65
CA ALA A 174 7.07 2.93 8.10
C ALA A 174 7.10 2.44 6.64
N HIS A 175 5.99 1.88 6.18
CA HIS A 175 5.80 1.55 4.77
C HIS A 175 5.85 2.82 3.91
N LEU A 176 6.46 2.74 2.74
CA LEU A 176 6.54 3.89 1.81
C LEU A 176 5.16 4.26 1.24
N ASP A 177 4.39 3.25 0.86
CA ASP A 177 3.06 3.38 0.27
C ASP A 177 2.26 2.08 0.49
N GLN A 178 1.10 1.94 -0.13
CA GLN A 178 0.21 0.78 0.01
C GLN A 178 0.81 -0.54 -0.55
N CYS A 179 1.83 -0.44 -1.42
CA CYS A 179 2.47 -1.57 -2.07
C CYS A 179 3.87 -1.87 -1.52
N HIS A 180 4.21 -1.32 -0.36
CA HIS A 180 5.41 -1.67 0.37
C HIS A 180 5.07 -2.01 1.81
N ASP A 181 5.77 -3.00 2.35
CA ASP A 181 5.66 -3.34 3.76
C ASP A 181 6.53 -2.40 4.60
N ALA A 182 6.29 -2.41 5.92
CA ALA A 182 7.18 -1.72 6.85
C ALA A 182 8.61 -2.26 6.72
N GLY A 183 9.56 -1.34 6.61
CA GLY A 183 10.96 -1.66 6.43
C GLY A 183 11.67 -2.12 7.70
N THR A 184 12.93 -2.48 7.52
CA THR A 184 13.92 -2.62 8.59
C THR A 184 15.01 -1.59 8.39
N CYS A 185 15.48 -0.98 9.46
CA CYS A 185 16.60 -0.06 9.41
C CYS A 185 17.94 -0.83 9.29
N ASP A 186 18.86 -0.35 8.46
CA ASP A 186 20.24 -0.85 8.37
C ASP A 186 21.11 -0.19 9.46
N PRO A 187 21.66 -0.96 10.43
CA PRO A 187 22.44 -0.40 11.53
C PRO A 187 23.69 0.39 11.12
N SER A 188 24.21 0.17 9.92
CA SER A 188 25.42 0.83 9.42
C SER A 188 25.15 2.14 8.70
N THR A 189 23.98 2.31 8.09
CA THR A 189 23.65 3.51 7.30
C THR A 189 22.47 4.30 7.84
N GLY A 190 21.61 3.69 8.66
CA GLY A 190 20.36 4.27 9.13
C GLY A 190 19.25 4.22 8.06
N ASP A 191 19.50 3.60 6.92
CA ASP A 191 18.54 3.55 5.81
C ASP A 191 17.44 2.53 6.08
N CYS A 192 16.20 2.93 5.83
CA CYS A 192 15.07 2.02 5.87
C CYS A 192 14.98 1.24 4.56
N SER A 193 14.92 -0.09 4.68
CA SER A 193 14.54 -0.94 3.55
C SER A 193 13.08 -0.68 3.15
N ASN A 194 12.75 -0.91 1.89
CA ASN A 194 11.39 -0.74 1.39
C ASN A 194 10.95 -2.00 0.62
N PRO A 195 10.71 -3.11 1.33
CA PRO A 195 10.30 -4.36 0.71
C PRO A 195 8.93 -4.19 0.03
N ALA A 196 8.81 -4.66 -1.21
CA ALA A 196 7.52 -4.70 -1.89
C ALA A 196 6.55 -5.62 -1.13
N ALA A 197 5.32 -5.14 -0.95
CA ALA A 197 4.23 -5.97 -0.46
C ALA A 197 3.98 -7.13 -1.43
N ALA A 198 3.36 -8.21 -0.93
CA ALA A 198 3.06 -9.37 -1.75
C ALA A 198 2.20 -8.99 -2.96
N ASP A 199 2.47 -9.65 -4.10
CA ASP A 199 1.64 -9.49 -5.29
C ASP A 199 0.16 -9.79 -4.95
N ALA A 200 -0.75 -9.06 -5.58
CA ALA A 200 -2.18 -9.08 -5.33
C ALA A 200 -2.65 -8.46 -3.99
N THR A 201 -1.76 -7.82 -3.23
CA THR A 201 -2.18 -6.98 -2.09
C THR A 201 -3.07 -5.84 -2.62
N PRO A 202 -4.27 -5.60 -2.04
CA PRO A 202 -5.16 -4.52 -2.47
C PRO A 202 -4.49 -3.16 -2.33
N CYS A 203 -4.62 -2.33 -3.34
CA CYS A 203 -4.19 -0.94 -3.33
C CYS A 203 -5.21 -0.08 -4.09
N GLU A 204 -4.98 1.23 -4.14
CA GLU A 204 -5.77 2.15 -4.95
C GLU A 204 -4.81 2.91 -5.87
N ASP A 205 -5.02 2.81 -7.19
CA ASP A 205 -4.15 3.46 -8.18
C ASP A 205 -4.51 4.94 -8.42
N GLY A 206 -5.62 5.40 -7.82
CA GLY A 206 -6.14 6.75 -7.92
C GLY A 206 -7.15 6.96 -9.06
N ASP A 207 -7.47 5.93 -9.84
CA ASP A 207 -8.55 5.91 -10.84
C ASP A 207 -9.74 5.10 -10.31
N ALA A 208 -10.81 5.79 -9.92
CA ALA A 208 -12.05 5.13 -9.46
C ALA A 208 -12.78 4.37 -10.59
N CYS A 209 -12.29 4.41 -11.83
CA CYS A 209 -12.76 3.61 -12.95
C CYS A 209 -12.04 2.27 -13.10
N THR A 210 -11.17 1.89 -12.18
CA THR A 210 -10.63 0.54 -12.04
C THR A 210 -11.09 -0.07 -10.72
N VAL A 211 -11.35 -1.38 -10.73
CA VAL A 211 -11.84 -2.10 -9.56
C VAL A 211 -10.92 -3.27 -9.29
N GLY A 212 -10.50 -3.40 -8.03
CA GLY A 212 -9.60 -4.45 -7.58
C GLY A 212 -8.16 -4.19 -8.01
N ASP A 213 -7.70 -2.95 -7.89
CA ASP A 213 -6.30 -2.62 -8.11
C ASP A 213 -5.43 -3.39 -7.12
N ALA A 214 -4.26 -3.79 -7.58
CA ALA A 214 -3.42 -4.65 -6.80
C ALA A 214 -1.94 -4.40 -7.02
N CYS A 215 -1.17 -4.62 -5.96
CA CYS A 215 0.27 -4.49 -6.01
C CYS A 215 0.87 -5.58 -6.89
N VAL A 216 1.79 -5.17 -7.75
CA VAL A 216 2.65 -6.06 -8.54
C VAL A 216 4.06 -5.52 -8.46
N ALA A 217 4.97 -6.28 -7.84
CA ALA A 217 6.37 -5.91 -7.66
C ALA A 217 6.57 -4.48 -7.07
N GLY A 218 5.78 -4.14 -6.04
CA GLY A 218 5.88 -2.86 -5.32
C GLY A 218 5.18 -1.67 -6.00
N SER A 219 4.51 -1.88 -7.13
CA SER A 219 3.71 -0.85 -7.80
C SER A 219 2.23 -1.20 -7.76
N CYS A 220 1.38 -0.21 -7.48
CA CYS A 220 -0.07 -0.40 -7.60
C CYS A 220 -0.47 -0.41 -9.07
N VAL A 221 -1.09 -1.49 -9.52
CA VAL A 221 -1.51 -1.68 -10.92
C VAL A 221 -3.03 -1.68 -10.98
N ALA A 222 -3.55 -0.89 -11.92
CA ALA A 222 -4.96 -0.83 -12.31
C ALA A 222 -5.60 -2.21 -12.44
N GLY A 223 -6.72 -2.39 -11.76
CA GLY A 223 -7.56 -3.57 -11.81
C GLY A 223 -8.43 -3.62 -13.07
N VAL A 224 -9.65 -4.15 -12.91
CA VAL A 224 -10.59 -4.30 -14.02
C VAL A 224 -11.31 -2.97 -14.30
N PRO A 225 -11.33 -2.48 -15.55
CA PRO A 225 -12.03 -1.24 -15.89
C PRO A 225 -13.55 -1.32 -15.68
N VAL A 226 -14.13 -0.25 -15.13
CA VAL A 226 -15.58 -0.06 -14.98
C VAL A 226 -16.22 0.09 -16.37
N VAL A 227 -17.17 -0.81 -16.67
CA VAL A 227 -17.92 -0.80 -17.93
C VAL A 227 -19.27 -0.10 -17.73
N CYS A 228 -19.39 1.10 -18.28
CA CYS A 228 -20.62 1.90 -18.21
C CYS A 228 -21.61 1.51 -19.31
N ARG A 229 -22.58 0.67 -18.96
CA ARG A 229 -23.67 0.28 -19.87
C ARG A 229 -24.78 1.32 -19.88
N ALA A 230 -25.49 1.43 -20.99
CA ALA A 230 -26.71 2.24 -21.07
C ALA A 230 -27.73 1.75 -20.02
N PRO A 231 -28.29 2.63 -19.18
CA PRO A 231 -29.28 2.26 -18.17
C PRO A 231 -30.62 1.82 -18.77
N ASP A 232 -31.00 2.36 -19.93
CA ASP A 232 -32.27 2.09 -20.61
C ASP A 232 -32.16 2.34 -22.12
N GLN A 233 -33.30 2.27 -22.82
CA GLN A 233 -33.40 2.43 -24.28
C GLN A 233 -33.07 3.85 -24.76
N CYS A 234 -33.16 4.86 -23.89
CA CYS A 234 -33.02 6.28 -24.19
C CYS A 234 -31.68 6.89 -23.74
N HIS A 235 -30.74 6.07 -23.31
CA HIS A 235 -29.37 6.49 -22.98
C HIS A 235 -28.35 5.69 -23.78
N GLU A 236 -27.22 6.29 -24.10
CA GLU A 236 -26.05 5.59 -24.66
C GLU A 236 -25.16 5.03 -23.55
N PRO A 237 -24.28 4.05 -23.84
CA PRO A 237 -23.21 3.68 -22.94
C PRO A 237 -22.39 4.90 -22.50
N GLY A 238 -22.12 4.95 -21.21
CA GLY A 238 -21.42 6.06 -20.57
C GLY A 238 -19.90 5.99 -20.68
N THR A 239 -19.28 7.05 -20.19
CA THR A 239 -17.87 7.06 -19.77
C THR A 239 -17.80 7.15 -18.25
N CYS A 240 -16.86 6.41 -17.67
CA CYS A 240 -16.61 6.50 -16.23
C CYS A 240 -15.77 7.75 -15.91
N ASN A 241 -16.08 8.43 -14.81
CA ASN A 241 -15.30 9.55 -14.30
C ASN A 241 -14.19 9.03 -13.36
N PRO A 242 -12.89 9.24 -13.66
CA PRO A 242 -11.78 8.65 -12.90
C PRO A 242 -11.68 9.17 -11.46
N ALA A 243 -12.27 10.33 -11.14
CA ALA A 243 -12.26 10.86 -9.78
C ALA A 243 -13.36 10.29 -8.88
N THR A 244 -14.46 9.81 -9.46
CA THR A 244 -15.67 9.44 -8.70
C THR A 244 -16.18 8.03 -8.96
N GLY A 245 -15.68 7.35 -10.01
CA GLY A 245 -16.16 6.04 -10.44
C GLY A 245 -17.58 6.07 -11.03
N THR A 246 -18.17 7.25 -11.19
CA THR A 246 -19.56 7.39 -11.66
C THR A 246 -19.60 7.35 -13.18
N CYS A 247 -20.47 6.51 -13.73
CA CYS A 247 -20.78 6.51 -15.15
C CYS A 247 -21.61 7.74 -15.53
N SER A 248 -21.21 8.40 -16.62
CA SER A 248 -22.10 9.32 -17.32
C SER A 248 -23.24 8.53 -17.98
N ASN A 249 -24.42 9.14 -18.07
CA ASN A 249 -25.57 8.56 -18.78
C ASN A 249 -26.04 9.57 -19.83
N PRO A 250 -25.33 9.71 -20.96
CA PRO A 250 -25.72 10.63 -22.01
C PRO A 250 -27.05 10.17 -22.62
N ALA A 251 -28.03 11.07 -22.66
CA ALA A 251 -29.31 10.83 -23.34
C ALA A 251 -29.08 10.65 -24.84
N LYS A 252 -29.81 9.69 -25.44
CA LYS A 252 -29.90 9.56 -26.89
C LYS A 252 -30.56 10.80 -27.50
N PRO A 253 -30.30 11.09 -28.78
CA PRO A 253 -30.97 12.19 -29.48
C PRO A 253 -32.50 12.08 -29.38
N ASN A 254 -33.17 13.22 -29.22
CA ASN A 254 -34.63 13.26 -29.23
C ASN A 254 -35.18 12.66 -30.54
N GLY A 255 -36.28 11.91 -30.44
CA GLY A 255 -36.87 11.18 -31.57
C GLY A 255 -36.31 9.78 -31.80
N THR A 256 -35.32 9.32 -31.00
CA THR A 256 -34.86 7.93 -31.04
C THR A 256 -35.99 7.00 -30.61
N ALA A 257 -36.27 5.94 -31.37
CA ALA A 257 -37.33 4.99 -31.04
C ALA A 257 -37.08 4.29 -29.69
N CYS A 258 -38.14 4.17 -28.91
CA CYS A 258 -38.16 3.43 -27.65
C CYS A 258 -39.56 2.81 -27.45
N ASP A 259 -39.78 2.17 -26.30
CA ASP A 259 -41.07 1.64 -25.87
C ASP A 259 -41.30 2.12 -24.44
N ASP A 260 -42.38 2.88 -24.22
CA ASP A 260 -42.72 3.44 -22.91
C ASP A 260 -43.47 2.45 -22.00
N GLY A 261 -43.71 1.24 -22.51
CA GLY A 261 -44.44 0.16 -21.84
C GLY A 261 -45.96 0.31 -21.89
N ASN A 262 -46.49 1.32 -22.58
CA ASN A 262 -47.92 1.54 -22.76
C ASN A 262 -48.34 1.12 -24.17
N ALA A 263 -49.06 0.00 -24.26
CA ALA A 263 -49.57 -0.50 -25.53
C ALA A 263 -50.65 0.39 -26.18
N CYS A 264 -51.11 1.44 -25.49
CA CYS A 264 -52.00 2.46 -26.03
C CYS A 264 -51.29 3.67 -26.64
N THR A 265 -49.96 3.64 -26.73
CA THR A 265 -49.15 4.61 -27.46
C THR A 265 -48.42 3.89 -28.59
N SER A 266 -48.13 4.63 -29.67
CA SER A 266 -47.48 4.08 -30.85
C SER A 266 -46.45 5.06 -31.39
N GLY A 267 -45.28 4.52 -31.77
CA GLY A 267 -44.16 5.33 -32.23
C GLY A 267 -43.51 6.13 -31.09
N ASP A 268 -43.32 5.50 -29.93
CA ASP A 268 -42.73 6.16 -28.77
C ASP A 268 -41.29 6.58 -29.07
N THR A 269 -40.91 7.73 -28.54
CA THR A 269 -39.59 8.30 -28.78
C THR A 269 -38.97 8.87 -27.53
N CYS A 270 -37.65 8.81 -27.47
CA CYS A 270 -36.89 9.43 -26.41
C CYS A 270 -37.01 10.95 -26.50
N GLU A 271 -37.31 11.59 -25.39
CA GLU A 271 -37.34 13.05 -25.22
C GLU A 271 -36.59 13.39 -23.92
N GLY A 272 -35.42 14.01 -24.03
CA GLY A 272 -34.62 14.38 -22.87
C GLY A 272 -34.18 13.19 -22.00
N GLY A 273 -33.91 12.03 -22.61
CA GLY A 273 -33.50 10.80 -21.91
C GLY A 273 -34.64 9.97 -21.33
N THR A 274 -35.90 10.43 -21.45
CA THR A 274 -37.07 9.64 -21.04
C THR A 274 -37.79 9.12 -22.28
N CYS A 275 -38.28 7.89 -22.23
CA CYS A 275 -39.14 7.39 -23.30
C CYS A 275 -40.54 8.01 -23.15
N ALA A 276 -40.93 8.83 -24.12
CA ALA A 276 -42.24 9.47 -24.16
C ALA A 276 -43.16 8.71 -25.10
N GLY A 277 -44.36 8.38 -24.60
CA GLY A 277 -45.42 7.77 -25.39
C GLY A 277 -45.77 8.61 -26.62
N GLY A 278 -45.84 7.94 -27.77
CA GLY A 278 -46.14 8.54 -29.06
C GLY A 278 -47.63 8.85 -29.25
N ALA A 279 -48.14 8.59 -30.45
CA ALA A 279 -49.53 8.86 -30.78
C ALA A 279 -50.47 7.90 -30.02
N PRO A 280 -51.51 8.40 -29.33
CA PRO A 280 -52.43 7.55 -28.58
C PRO A 280 -53.31 6.72 -29.53
N VAL A 281 -53.57 5.48 -29.14
CA VAL A 281 -54.52 4.58 -29.81
C VAL A 281 -55.93 5.15 -29.68
N VAL A 282 -56.54 5.48 -30.83
CA VAL A 282 -57.91 5.98 -30.90
C VAL A 282 -58.88 4.82 -31.04
N CYS A 283 -59.66 4.56 -29.99
CA CYS A 283 -60.69 3.52 -29.98
C CYS A 283 -62.03 4.05 -30.52
N ALA A 284 -62.14 4.15 -31.85
CA ALA A 284 -63.39 4.49 -32.50
C ALA A 284 -64.45 3.38 -32.29
N PRO A 285 -65.75 3.73 -32.21
CA PRO A 285 -66.81 2.74 -32.13
C PRO A 285 -66.79 1.85 -33.38
N PRO A 286 -66.84 0.51 -33.24
CA PRO A 286 -66.81 -0.41 -34.37
C PRO A 286 -68.07 -0.33 -35.26
N ASP A 287 -69.21 0.04 -34.68
CA ASP A 287 -70.50 0.14 -35.36
C ASP A 287 -71.46 1.11 -34.64
N GLN A 288 -72.71 1.19 -35.10
CA GLN A 288 -73.72 2.09 -34.55
C GLN A 288 -74.20 1.70 -33.14
N CYS A 289 -73.96 0.47 -32.69
CA CYS A 289 -74.40 -0.08 -31.42
C CYS A 289 -73.31 -0.20 -30.36
N HIS A 290 -72.14 0.37 -30.62
CA HIS A 290 -71.06 0.49 -29.66
C HIS A 290 -70.66 1.94 -29.49
N ASP A 291 -70.25 2.31 -28.28
CA ASP A 291 -69.64 3.60 -28.01
C ASP A 291 -68.12 3.53 -28.27
N ALA A 292 -67.48 4.70 -28.34
CA ALA A 292 -66.03 4.77 -28.38
C ALA A 292 -65.43 4.08 -27.16
N GLY A 293 -64.48 3.19 -27.38
CA GLY A 293 -63.83 2.42 -26.32
C GLY A 293 -62.75 3.22 -25.58
N THR A 294 -62.27 2.66 -24.49
CA THR A 294 -61.01 3.06 -23.84
C THR A 294 -59.97 2.01 -24.14
N CYS A 295 -58.75 2.43 -24.49
CA CYS A 295 -57.64 1.51 -24.71
C CYS A 295 -57.09 1.00 -23.36
N ASN A 296 -56.81 -0.30 -23.27
CA ASN A 296 -56.13 -0.90 -22.12
C ASN A 296 -54.60 -0.77 -22.26
N PRO A 297 -53.90 -0.06 -21.35
CA PRO A 297 -52.47 0.26 -21.49
C PRO A 297 -51.55 -0.97 -21.46
N SER A 298 -52.01 -2.11 -20.95
CA SER A 298 -51.21 -3.34 -20.90
C SER A 298 -51.33 -4.21 -22.15
N THR A 299 -52.43 -4.09 -22.90
CA THR A 299 -52.73 -5.00 -24.03
C THR A 299 -52.96 -4.27 -25.35
N GLY A 300 -53.17 -2.95 -25.34
CA GLY A 300 -53.52 -2.16 -26.52
C GLY A 300 -54.96 -2.41 -27.00
N THR A 301 -55.76 -3.18 -26.26
CA THR A 301 -57.12 -3.56 -26.69
C THR A 301 -58.15 -2.51 -26.29
N CYS A 302 -59.03 -2.14 -27.22
CA CYS A 302 -60.16 -1.26 -26.98
C CYS A 302 -61.32 -2.00 -26.28
N SER A 303 -61.93 -1.38 -25.27
CA SER A 303 -63.04 -1.97 -24.51
C SER A 303 -64.36 -2.10 -25.29
N ASN A 304 -64.56 -1.27 -26.32
CA ASN A 304 -65.76 -1.20 -27.18
C ASN A 304 -67.07 -1.54 -26.44
N PRO A 305 -67.52 -0.69 -25.50
CA PRO A 305 -68.73 -0.95 -24.75
C PRO A 305 -69.96 -0.88 -25.67
N ALA A 306 -70.89 -1.82 -25.52
CA ALA A 306 -72.18 -1.78 -26.18
C ALA A 306 -73.00 -0.58 -25.68
N LYS A 307 -73.70 0.09 -26.60
CA LYS A 307 -74.69 1.12 -26.27
C LYS A 307 -75.85 0.49 -25.49
N PRO A 308 -76.60 1.28 -24.70
CA PRO A 308 -77.78 0.80 -24.02
C PRO A 308 -78.79 0.19 -25.01
N ASP A 309 -79.46 -0.89 -24.57
CA ASP A 309 -80.53 -1.50 -25.35
C ASP A 309 -81.62 -0.45 -25.65
N GLY A 310 -82.09 -0.43 -26.90
CA GLY A 310 -83.03 0.60 -27.39
C GLY A 310 -82.37 1.84 -28.00
N ALA A 311 -81.04 1.96 -28.00
CA ALA A 311 -80.36 2.99 -28.78
C ALA A 311 -80.66 2.84 -30.28
N VAL A 312 -80.94 3.96 -30.96
CA VAL A 312 -81.29 3.95 -32.39
C VAL A 312 -80.08 3.50 -33.21
N CYS A 313 -80.32 2.56 -34.11
CA CYS A 313 -79.38 2.12 -35.13
C CYS A 313 -80.13 1.90 -36.46
N ASP A 314 -79.42 1.44 -37.49
CA ASP A 314 -79.97 1.04 -38.79
C ASP A 314 -79.35 -0.32 -39.14
N ASP A 315 -80.19 -1.35 -39.29
CA ASP A 315 -79.75 -2.72 -39.61
C ASP A 315 -79.56 -2.95 -41.12
N GLY A 316 -79.80 -1.90 -41.92
CA GLY A 316 -79.74 -1.93 -43.38
C GLY A 316 -80.97 -2.55 -44.04
N ASN A 317 -82.02 -2.90 -43.28
CA ASN A 317 -83.27 -3.44 -43.78
C ASN A 317 -84.38 -2.38 -43.73
N ALA A 318 -84.71 -1.82 -44.89
CA ALA A 318 -85.80 -0.83 -44.98
C ALA A 318 -87.20 -1.40 -44.67
N CYS A 319 -87.34 -2.73 -44.48
CA CYS A 319 -88.57 -3.38 -44.04
C CYS A 319 -88.69 -3.53 -42.54
N THR A 320 -87.84 -2.90 -41.74
CA THR A 320 -87.99 -2.78 -40.30
C THR A 320 -88.17 -1.32 -39.92
N THR A 321 -89.01 -1.07 -38.91
CA THR A 321 -89.29 0.29 -38.44
C THR A 321 -88.61 0.52 -37.11
N VAL A 322 -87.77 1.57 -37.04
CA VAL A 322 -86.99 1.99 -35.86
C VAL A 322 -86.13 0.85 -35.32
N ASP A 323 -84.96 0.66 -35.92
CA ASP A 323 -84.02 -0.37 -35.49
C ASP A 323 -83.31 0.06 -34.20
N MET A 324 -83.05 -0.93 -33.36
CA MET A 324 -82.56 -0.72 -32.02
C MET A 324 -81.43 -1.67 -31.69
N CYS A 325 -80.48 -1.19 -30.92
CA CYS A 325 -79.44 -2.03 -30.36
C CYS A 325 -80.03 -2.96 -29.28
N ASP A 326 -79.62 -4.22 -29.32
CA ASP A 326 -79.88 -5.24 -28.29
C ASP A 326 -78.58 -6.03 -28.07
N GLY A 327 -77.98 -5.89 -26.89
CA GLY A 327 -76.73 -6.57 -26.56
C GLY A 327 -75.55 -6.23 -27.49
N GLY A 328 -75.51 -5.00 -28.03
CA GLY A 328 -74.47 -4.55 -28.97
C GLY A 328 -74.71 -4.92 -30.44
N ILE A 329 -75.82 -5.61 -30.75
CA ILE A 329 -76.19 -5.96 -32.13
C ILE A 329 -77.33 -5.04 -32.56
N CYS A 330 -77.22 -4.43 -33.75
CA CYS A 330 -78.33 -3.70 -34.33
C CYS A 330 -79.38 -4.70 -34.82
N SER A 331 -80.55 -4.69 -34.18
CA SER A 331 -81.67 -5.56 -34.53
C SER A 331 -82.77 -4.74 -35.18
N GLY A 332 -83.23 -5.25 -36.32
CA GLY A 332 -84.39 -4.71 -37.02
C GLY A 332 -85.59 -4.58 -36.10
N GLY A 333 -86.22 -3.41 -36.12
CA GLY A 333 -87.43 -3.14 -35.35
C GLY A 333 -88.65 -3.92 -35.85
N LYS A 334 -89.86 -3.37 -35.63
CA LYS A 334 -91.09 -4.05 -36.08
C LYS A 334 -91.09 -4.18 -37.61
N PRO A 335 -91.41 -5.36 -38.16
CA PRO A 335 -91.47 -5.53 -39.61
C PRO A 335 -92.57 -4.66 -40.22
N VAL A 336 -92.29 -4.08 -41.38
CA VAL A 336 -93.27 -3.37 -42.20
C VAL A 336 -94.35 -4.37 -42.63
N VAL A 337 -95.58 -4.12 -42.18
CA VAL A 337 -96.75 -4.92 -42.56
C VAL A 337 -97.34 -4.34 -43.83
N CYS A 338 -97.30 -5.12 -44.91
CA CYS A 338 -97.90 -4.77 -46.18
C CYS A 338 -99.35 -5.23 -46.22
N GLU A 339 -100.23 -4.36 -45.72
CA GLU A 339 -101.67 -4.57 -45.78
C GLU A 339 -102.19 -4.64 -47.23
N LEU A 340 -103.26 -5.40 -47.44
CA LEU A 340 -103.92 -5.47 -48.74
C LEU A 340 -104.53 -4.09 -49.10
N PRO A 341 -104.17 -3.50 -50.26
CA PRO A 341 -104.69 -2.21 -50.70
C PRO A 341 -106.21 -2.17 -50.85
N ASP A 342 -106.79 -3.27 -51.35
CA ASP A 342 -108.21 -3.40 -51.66
C ASP A 342 -108.62 -4.89 -51.71
N GLN A 343 -109.89 -5.14 -52.06
CA GLN A 343 -110.46 -6.49 -52.13
C GLN A 343 -109.82 -7.39 -53.20
N CYS A 344 -109.12 -6.82 -54.18
CA CYS A 344 -108.54 -7.48 -55.34
C CYS A 344 -107.02 -7.60 -55.32
N HIS A 345 -106.38 -7.26 -54.20
CA HIS A 345 -104.96 -7.48 -53.98
C HIS A 345 -104.73 -8.37 -52.75
N ASP A 346 -103.73 -9.24 -52.84
CA ASP A 346 -103.26 -9.99 -51.69
C ASP A 346 -102.31 -9.11 -50.85
N ALA A 347 -102.07 -9.51 -49.60
CA ALA A 347 -101.07 -8.87 -48.76
C ALA A 347 -99.69 -8.95 -49.42
N GLY A 348 -98.95 -7.84 -49.38
CA GLY A 348 -97.67 -7.69 -50.04
C GLY A 348 -96.50 -8.31 -49.28
N THR A 349 -95.36 -8.46 -49.96
CA THR A 349 -94.05 -8.60 -49.31
C THR A 349 -93.29 -7.28 -49.41
N CYS A 350 -92.68 -6.85 -48.32
CA CYS A 350 -91.83 -5.67 -48.31
C CYS A 350 -90.46 -5.98 -48.95
N ASN A 351 -89.94 -5.05 -49.77
CA ASN A 351 -88.61 -5.14 -50.35
C ASN A 351 -87.54 -4.58 -49.36
N PRO A 352 -86.61 -5.41 -48.85
CA PRO A 352 -85.68 -5.00 -47.80
C PRO A 352 -84.71 -3.88 -48.19
N ALA A 353 -84.48 -3.65 -49.49
CA ALA A 353 -83.60 -2.57 -49.95
C ALA A 353 -84.30 -1.21 -50.07
N THR A 354 -85.62 -1.20 -50.25
CA THR A 354 -86.38 0.03 -50.56
C THR A 354 -87.49 0.35 -49.57
N GLY A 355 -87.90 -0.61 -48.74
CA GLY A 355 -89.05 -0.49 -47.83
C GLY A 355 -90.40 -0.48 -48.56
N ILE A 356 -90.41 -0.74 -49.86
CA ILE A 356 -91.63 -0.69 -50.69
C ILE A 356 -92.35 -2.03 -50.65
N CYS A 357 -93.66 -2.01 -50.35
CA CYS A 357 -94.54 -3.17 -50.43
C CYS A 357 -94.89 -3.52 -51.88
N SER A 358 -94.81 -4.80 -52.23
CA SER A 358 -95.42 -5.33 -53.46
C SER A 358 -96.95 -5.37 -53.32
N ASN A 359 -97.70 -5.13 -54.40
CA ASN A 359 -99.15 -5.36 -54.43
C ASN A 359 -99.50 -6.44 -55.46
N PRO A 360 -99.41 -7.73 -55.11
CA PRO A 360 -99.83 -8.81 -56.00
C PRO A 360 -101.36 -8.78 -56.17
N ALA A 361 -101.83 -8.78 -57.43
CA ALA A 361 -103.24 -8.90 -57.74
C ALA A 361 -103.75 -10.32 -57.42
N LYS A 362 -104.96 -10.42 -56.85
CA LYS A 362 -105.66 -11.69 -56.65
C LYS A 362 -105.96 -12.36 -57.99
N PRO A 363 -106.13 -13.71 -58.01
CA PRO A 363 -106.53 -14.42 -59.22
C PRO A 363 -107.80 -13.82 -59.83
N ASN A 364 -107.81 -13.72 -61.16
CA ASN A 364 -108.99 -13.27 -61.89
C ASN A 364 -110.19 -14.17 -61.54
N GLY A 365 -111.35 -13.57 -61.27
CA GLY A 365 -112.53 -14.29 -60.81
C GLY A 365 -112.71 -14.35 -59.29
N THR A 366 -111.77 -13.82 -58.50
CA THR A 366 -111.96 -13.70 -57.04
C THR A 366 -113.09 -12.73 -56.74
N ALA A 367 -114.03 -13.10 -55.88
CA ALA A 367 -115.17 -12.25 -55.54
C ALA A 367 -114.72 -10.95 -54.88
N CYS A 368 -115.32 -9.84 -55.32
CA CYS A 368 -115.16 -8.51 -54.75
C CYS A 368 -116.51 -7.78 -54.80
N ASP A 369 -116.55 -6.57 -54.24
CA ASP A 369 -117.69 -5.65 -54.31
C ASP A 369 -117.18 -4.33 -54.90
N ASP A 370 -117.73 -3.93 -56.05
CA ASP A 370 -117.36 -2.69 -56.74
C ASP A 370 -118.07 -1.44 -56.15
N GLY A 371 -118.87 -1.63 -55.10
CA GLY A 371 -119.67 -0.62 -54.43
C GLY A 371 -120.96 -0.25 -55.18
N ASN A 372 -121.29 -0.95 -56.28
CA ASN A 372 -122.49 -0.72 -57.07
C ASN A 372 -123.57 -1.75 -56.76
N ALA A 373 -124.63 -1.31 -56.09
CA ALA A 373 -125.75 -2.19 -55.73
C ALA A 373 -126.54 -2.78 -56.92
N CYS A 374 -126.30 -2.33 -58.15
CA CYS A 374 -126.98 -2.81 -59.37
C CYS A 374 -126.26 -3.96 -60.08
N THR A 375 -125.14 -4.44 -59.53
CA THR A 375 -124.33 -5.54 -60.08
C THR A 375 -124.24 -6.69 -59.07
N THR A 376 -124.19 -7.94 -59.54
CA THR A 376 -124.06 -9.12 -58.66
C THR A 376 -123.02 -10.08 -59.20
N GLY A 377 -122.12 -10.53 -58.32
CA GLY A 377 -121.04 -11.45 -58.66
C GLY A 377 -119.77 -10.76 -59.13
N ASP A 378 -119.51 -9.53 -58.67
CA ASP A 378 -118.34 -8.75 -59.06
C ASP A 378 -117.06 -9.52 -58.74
N ALA A 379 -116.10 -9.39 -59.65
CA ALA A 379 -114.92 -10.22 -59.66
C ALA A 379 -113.67 -9.39 -59.95
N CYS A 380 -112.55 -9.81 -59.39
CA CYS A 380 -111.27 -9.17 -59.67
C CYS A 380 -110.80 -9.50 -61.08
N GLU A 381 -110.31 -8.49 -61.80
CA GLU A 381 -109.62 -8.61 -63.08
C GLU A 381 -108.39 -7.68 -63.09
N GLY A 382 -107.19 -8.26 -63.18
CA GLY A 382 -105.94 -7.48 -63.23
C GLY A 382 -105.70 -6.58 -62.01
N GLY A 383 -106.19 -6.97 -60.83
CA GLY A 383 -106.09 -6.20 -59.58
C GLY A 383 -107.19 -5.17 -59.37
N SER A 384 -108.14 -5.01 -60.30
CA SER A 384 -109.30 -4.12 -60.12
C SER A 384 -110.57 -4.92 -59.93
N CYS A 385 -111.50 -4.45 -59.08
CA CYS A 385 -112.82 -5.04 -58.98
C CYS A 385 -113.66 -4.59 -60.17
N VAL A 386 -114.13 -5.53 -60.98
CA VAL A 386 -114.96 -5.23 -62.15
C VAL A 386 -116.39 -5.69 -61.94
N ALA A 387 -117.32 -4.80 -62.28
CA ALA A 387 -118.75 -5.05 -62.32
C ALA A 387 -119.07 -6.30 -63.14
N ALA A 388 -119.81 -7.24 -62.54
CA ALA A 388 -120.32 -8.40 -63.26
C ALA A 388 -121.64 -8.08 -63.97
N SER A 389 -122.47 -9.11 -64.17
CA SER A 389 -123.74 -8.98 -64.89
C SER A 389 -124.70 -8.04 -64.12
N PRO A 390 -125.36 -7.09 -64.81
CA PRO A 390 -126.33 -6.20 -64.16
C PRO A 390 -127.54 -7.00 -63.66
N VAL A 391 -128.04 -6.62 -62.49
CA VAL A 391 -129.25 -7.22 -61.91
C VAL A 391 -130.45 -6.78 -62.77
N VAL A 392 -131.10 -7.74 -63.45
CA VAL A 392 -132.31 -7.47 -64.23
C VAL A 392 -133.53 -7.57 -63.31
N CYS A 393 -134.18 -6.43 -63.08
CA CYS A 393 -135.41 -6.30 -62.27
C CYS A 393 -136.67 -6.75 -63.02
#